data_AF-A0A9D9C8A5-F1
#
_entry.id   AF-A0A9D9C8A5-F1
#
_cell.length_a   1.000
_cell.length_b   1.000
_cell.length_c   1.000
_cell.angle_alpha   90.00
_cell.angle_beta   90.00
_cell.angle_gamma   90.00
#
_symmetry.space_group_name_H-M   'P 1'
#
loop_
_entity.id
_entity.type
_entity.pdbx_description
1 polymer ?
#
loop_
_entity_poly.entity_id
_entity_poly.type
_entity_poly.pdbx_seq_one_letter_code
_entity_poly.pdbx_strand_id
1 'polypeptide(L)' 'MNYKKTTAPNDTVNRDPMSLCEETGNIYESVVIVSKRANQISADIKQELGKKLSEFASTQDNLDEV' A
#
# COMPACT_ATOMS: atom_id res chain seq x y z
N MET A 1 6.38 5.72 -1.21
CA MET A 1 5.83 5.81 -2.58
C MET A 1 4.80 6.93 -2.61
N ASN A 2 4.66 7.70 -3.69
CA ASN A 2 3.60 8.71 -3.75
C ASN A 2 2.28 8.01 -4.15
N TYR A 3 1.53 7.53 -3.16
CA TYR A 3 0.31 6.72 -3.39
C TYR A 3 -0.78 7.44 -4.20
N LYS A 4 -0.71 8.77 -4.30
CA LYS A 4 -1.56 9.59 -5.18
C LYS A 4 -1.24 9.40 -6.68
N LYS A 5 -0.10 8.80 -7.02
CA LYS A 5 0.32 8.45 -8.38
C LYS A 5 0.45 6.93 -8.51
N THR A 6 -0.63 6.21 -8.22
CA THR A 6 -0.70 4.77 -8.48
C THR A 6 -1.19 4.50 -9.89
N THR A 7 -0.61 3.52 -10.57
CA THR A 7 -1.14 2.98 -11.84
C THR A 7 -2.20 1.89 -11.59
N ALA A 8 -2.55 1.65 -10.32
CA ALA A 8 -3.62 0.73 -9.96
C ALA A 8 -4.98 1.25 -10.49
N PRO A 9 -5.83 0.37 -11.05
CA PRO A 9 -7.19 0.72 -11.42
C PRO A 9 -8.00 1.21 -10.21
N ASN A 10 -8.94 2.13 -10.44
CA ASN A 10 -9.84 2.62 -9.39
C ASN A 10 -10.96 1.63 -9.05
N ASP A 11 -11.25 0.71 -9.96
CA ASP A 11 -12.29 -0.31 -9.82
C ASP A 11 -11.72 -1.72 -10.05
N THR A 12 -12.54 -2.73 -9.76
CA THR A 12 -12.17 -4.12 -10.03
C THR A 12 -12.10 -4.34 -11.54
N VAL A 13 -10.94 -4.79 -12.03
CA VAL A 13 -10.74 -5.18 -13.42
C VAL A 13 -10.64 -6.69 -13.54
N ASN A 14 -11.30 -7.26 -14.55
CA ASN A 14 -11.11 -8.66 -14.89
C ASN A 14 -9.69 -8.85 -15.46
N ARG A 15 -8.96 -9.84 -14.96
CA ARG A 15 -7.63 -10.20 -15.46
C ARG A 15 -7.56 -11.69 -15.77
N ASP A 16 -6.85 -12.04 -16.83
CA ASP A 16 -6.59 -13.42 -17.18
C ASP A 16 -5.69 -14.09 -16.11
N PRO A 17 -6.16 -15.12 -15.41
CA PRO A 17 -5.36 -15.82 -14.40
C PRO A 17 -4.08 -16.42 -14.96
N MET A 18 -4.07 -16.86 -16.22
CA MET A 18 -2.89 -17.47 -16.85
C MET A 18 -1.79 -16.45 -17.08
N SER A 19 -2.16 -15.24 -17.53
CA SER A 19 -1.21 -14.12 -17.64
C SER A 19 -0.58 -13.73 -16.29
N LEU A 20 -1.30 -13.91 -15.18
CA LEU A 20 -0.82 -13.56 -13.84
C LEU A 20 0.14 -14.61 -13.24
N CYS A 21 0.09 -15.85 -13.74
CA CYS A 21 0.96 -16.93 -13.29
C CYS A 21 2.03 -17.33 -14.30
N GLU A 22 2.21 -16.59 -15.38
CA GLU A 22 3.23 -16.87 -16.40
C GLU A 22 4.65 -16.87 -15.80
N GLU A 23 4.94 -15.91 -14.91
CA GLU A 23 6.26 -15.80 -14.27
C GLU A 23 6.53 -16.88 -13.21
N THR A 24 5.49 -17.34 -12.51
CA THR A 24 5.62 -18.32 -11.42
C THR A 24 5.43 -19.76 -11.89
N GLY A 25 4.75 -19.96 -13.03
CA GLY A 25 4.27 -21.26 -13.48
C GLY A 25 3.22 -21.91 -12.58
N ASN A 26 2.77 -21.24 -11.51
CA ASN A 26 1.85 -21.79 -10.53
C ASN A 26 0.90 -20.72 -9.99
N ILE A 27 -0.40 -20.91 -10.25
CA ILE A 27 -1.45 -19.97 -9.85
C ILE A 27 -1.53 -19.78 -8.33
N TYR A 28 -1.32 -20.82 -7.54
CA TYR A 28 -1.38 -20.73 -6.07
C TYR A 28 -0.20 -19.94 -5.51
N GLU A 29 0.99 -20.12 -6.09
CA GLU A 29 2.17 -19.36 -5.71
C GLU A 29 2.02 -17.87 -6.08
N SER A 30 1.52 -17.57 -7.28
CA SER A 30 1.21 -16.19 -7.69
C SER A 30 0.27 -15.50 -6.70
N VAL A 31 -0.81 -16.19 -6.27
CA VAL A 31 -1.74 -15.64 -5.28
C VAL A 31 -1.03 -15.33 -3.96
N VAL A 32 -0.18 -16.25 -3.46
CA VAL A 32 0.58 -16.05 -2.22
C VAL A 32 1.53 -14.85 -2.33
N ILE A 33 2.22 -14.70 -3.46
CA ILE A 33 3.14 -13.57 -3.70
C ILE A 33 2.36 -12.25 -3.69
N VAL A 34 1.24 -12.17 -4.41
CA VAL A 34 0.38 -10.98 -4.47
C VAL A 34 -0.14 -10.63 -3.08
N SER A 35 -0.63 -11.60 -2.30
CA SER A 35 -1.09 -11.37 -0.93
C SER A 35 0.03 -10.84 -0.02
N LYS A 36 1.23 -11.43 -0.08
CA LYS A 36 2.38 -10.97 0.71
C LYS A 36 2.75 -9.53 0.35
N ARG A 37 2.75 -9.20 -0.94
CA ARG A 37 3.06 -7.83 -1.40
C ARG A 37 2.00 -6.82 -0.97
N ALA A 38 0.72 -7.20 -1.01
CA ALA A 38 -0.37 -6.35 -0.52
C ALA A 38 -0.21 -6.01 0.97
N ASN A 39 0.19 -7.00 1.79
CA ASN A 39 0.45 -6.77 3.21
C ASN A 39 1.60 -5.79 3.48
N GLN A 40 2.70 -5.89 2.70
CA GLN A 40 3.81 -4.93 2.78
C GLN A 40 3.34 -3.50 2.49
N ILE A 41 2.60 -3.32 1.39
CA ILE A 41 2.06 -2.01 1.02
C ILE A 41 1.13 -1.47 2.11
N SER A 42 0.28 -2.31 2.71
CA SER A 42 -0.62 -1.92 3.80
C SER A 42 0.15 -1.45 5.04
N ALA A 43 1.21 -2.16 5.42
CA ALA A 43 2.05 -1.79 6.55
C ALA A 43 2.75 -0.44 6.31
N ASP A 44 3.35 -0.25 5.12
CA ASP A 44 4.02 0.99 4.74
C ASP A 44 3.07 2.19 4.79
N ILE A 45 1.85 2.05 4.26
CA ILE A 45 0.82 3.12 4.28
C ILE A 45 0.45 3.49 5.71
N LYS A 46 0.24 2.51 6.59
CA LYS A 46 -0.10 2.75 8.00
C LYS A 46 1.03 3.48 8.72
N GLN A 47 2.27 3.06 8.48
CA GLN A 47 3.45 3.70 9.08
C GLN A 47 3.60 5.15 8.61
N GLU A 48 3.45 5.42 7.31
CA GLU A 48 3.53 6.78 6.78
C GLU A 48 2.41 7.69 7.32
N LEU A 49 1.19 7.17 7.43
CA LEU A 49 0.06 7.89 8.03
C LEU A 49 0.34 8.23 9.49
N GLY A 50 0.80 7.24 10.27
CA GLY A 50 1.16 7.44 11.68
C GLY A 50 2.25 8.49 11.85
N LYS A 51 3.28 8.48 10.99
CA LYS A 51 4.34 9.49 10.98
C LYS A 51 3.79 10.89 10.72
N LYS A 52 2.94 11.06 9.69
CA LYS A 52 2.32 12.36 9.40
C LYS A 52 1.46 12.87 10.56
N LEU A 53 0.64 12.00 11.16
CA LEU A 53 -0.18 12.38 12.32
C LEU A 53 0.68 12.82 13.50
N SER A 54 1.80 12.14 13.75
CA SER A 54 2.76 12.54 14.79
C SER A 54 3.36 13.92 14.54
N GLU A 55 3.66 14.26 13.29
CA GLU A 55 4.18 15.59 12.91
C GLU A 55 3.16 16.71 13.21
N PHE A 56 1.85 16.45 13.04
CA PHE A 56 0.79 17.40 13.40
C PHE A 56 0.61 17.54 14.91
N ALA A 57 0.69 16.45 15.68
CA ALA A 57 0.55 16.49 17.13
C ALA A 57 1.64 17.35 17.79
N SER A 58 2.90 17.22 17.37
CA SER A 58 4.01 18.05 17.88
C SER A 58 3.93 19.52 17.48
N THR A 59 3.16 19.87 16.45
CA THR A 59 2.98 21.26 16.01
C THR A 59 1.95 22.00 16.88
N GLN A 60 0.96 21.27 17.44
CA GLN A 60 -0.04 21.85 18.33
C GLN A 60 0.56 22.26 19.69
N ASP A 61 1.45 21.43 20.25
CA ASP A 61 2.14 21.74 21.53
C ASP A 61 3.01 23.02 21.45
N ASN A 62 3.51 23.39 20.26
CA ASN A 62 4.26 24.64 20.08
C ASN A 62 3.37 25.89 19.94
N LEU A 63 2.08 25.73 19.63
CA LEU A 63 1.14 26.85 19.46
C LEU A 63 0.38 27.18 20.76
N ASP A 64 0.34 26.24 21.72
CA ASP A 64 -0.23 26.48 23.06
C ASP A 64 0.78 27.10 24.06
N GLU A 65 2.06 27.28 23.67
CA GLU A 65 3.11 27.94 24.48
C GLU A 65 3.46 29.39 24.05
N VAL A 66 2.67 30.03 23.18
CA VAL A 66 2.89 31.45 22.75
C VAL A 66 1.74 32.37 23.14
#